data_AF-A0A6V7X8Q8-F1
#
_entry.id   AF-A0A6V7X8Q8-F1
#
_cell.length_a   1.000
_cell.length_b   1.000
_cell.length_c   1.000
_cell.angle_alpha   90.00
_cell.angle_beta   90.00
_cell.angle_gamma   90.00
#
_symmetry.space_group_name_H-M   'P 1'
#
loop_
_entity.id
_entity.type
_entity.pdbx_description
1 polymer ?
#
loop_
_entity_poly.entity_id
_entity_poly.type
_entity_poly.pdbx_seq_one_letter_code
_entity_poly.pdbx_strand_id
1 'polypeptide(L)'
;TFEYIPLFNGKHFDIEMQEANFIIVKRSEFTREILKWALLCAFTLDCIEPRKVPWDCPEEIFYSNRVYGLCHRMDQSVLSTLIYNAEEEIVGKGLKKEIKN
;
A
#
# COMPACT_ATOMS: atom_id res chain seq x y z
N THR A 1 12.61 5.98 -4.04
CA THR A 1 11.23 6.29 -3.65
C THR A 1 10.32 5.40 -4.46
N PHE A 2 9.37 4.70 -3.85
CA PHE A 2 8.45 3.82 -4.58
C PHE A 2 7.48 4.68 -5.39
N GLU A 3 7.52 4.56 -6.72
CA GLU A 3 6.80 5.44 -7.65
C GLU A 3 5.31 5.06 -7.78
N TYR A 4 4.96 3.81 -7.47
CA TYR A 4 3.73 3.19 -8.00
C TYR A 4 2.50 3.25 -7.08
N ILE A 5 2.66 3.47 -5.77
CA ILE A 5 1.57 3.83 -4.84
C ILE A 5 2.17 4.67 -3.71
N PRO A 6 2.51 5.95 -3.95
CA PRO A 6 3.08 6.78 -2.88
C PRO A 6 2.04 6.94 -1.77
N LEU A 7 2.47 6.80 -0.52
CA LEU A 7 1.65 7.20 0.62
C LEU A 7 1.40 8.70 0.53
N PHE A 8 0.16 9.11 0.78
CA PHE A 8 -0.20 10.52 0.84
C PHE A 8 0.77 11.28 1.78
N ASN A 9 1.24 12.45 1.33
CA ASN A 9 2.21 13.32 2.03
C ASN A 9 3.66 12.81 2.19
N GLY A 10 4.08 11.74 1.51
CA GLY A 10 5.50 11.35 1.50
C GLY A 10 6.07 11.01 2.88
N LYS A 11 5.20 10.81 3.88
CA LYS A 11 5.58 10.26 5.18
C LYS A 11 5.93 8.80 4.96
N HIS A 12 7.19 8.58 4.62
CA HIS A 12 7.86 7.31 4.84
C HIS A 12 7.92 7.12 6.35
N PHE A 13 6.84 6.59 6.94
CA PHE A 13 6.96 6.11 8.31
C PHE A 13 8.06 5.03 8.33
N ASP A 14 8.67 4.81 9.48
CA ASP A 14 9.31 3.55 9.82
C ASP A 14 8.22 2.46 9.86
N ILE A 15 7.62 2.16 8.70
CA ILE A 15 6.46 1.29 8.59
C ILE A 15 7.01 -0.12 8.57
N GLU A 16 6.96 -0.73 9.75
CA GLU A 16 6.72 -2.15 9.88
C GLU A 16 5.82 -2.62 8.74
N MET A 17 6.24 -3.69 8.05
CA MET A 17 5.43 -4.32 7.01
C MET A 17 4.03 -4.52 7.57
N GLN A 18 3.06 -3.78 7.06
CA GLN A 18 1.65 -4.02 7.34
C GLN A 18 1.38 -5.39 6.70
N GLU A 19 1.38 -6.43 7.53
CA GLU A 19 1.33 -7.84 7.12
C GLU A 19 0.21 -8.14 6.11
N ALA A 20 0.22 -9.36 5.56
CA ALA A 20 -0.85 -9.86 4.71
C ALA A 20 -2.23 -9.65 5.37
N ASN A 21 -3.01 -8.74 4.79
CA ASN A 21 -4.23 -8.27 5.40
C ASN A 21 -5.38 -9.28 5.19
N PHE A 22 -6.10 -9.61 6.25
CA PHE A 22 -7.46 -10.15 6.15
C PHE A 22 -8.45 -9.00 6.30
N ILE A 23 -9.18 -8.68 5.22
CA ILE A 23 -10.17 -7.59 5.22
C ILE A 23 -11.57 -8.12 4.94
N ILE A 24 -12.56 -7.60 5.67
CA ILE A 24 -13.98 -7.77 5.36
C ILE A 24 -14.46 -6.48 4.73
N VAL A 25 -15.00 -6.55 3.52
CA VAL A 25 -15.47 -5.38 2.78
C VAL A 25 -16.97 -5.45 2.51
N LYS A 26 -17.65 -4.32 2.68
CA LYS A 26 -19.05 -4.17 2.26
C LYS A 26 -19.10 -3.83 0.78
N ARG A 27 -20.01 -4.47 0.03
CA ARG A 27 -20.24 -4.12 -1.38
C ARG A 27 -20.64 -2.64 -1.50
N SER A 28 -19.78 -1.84 -2.12
CA SER A 28 -19.96 -0.40 -2.36
C SER A 28 -19.16 0.04 -3.59
N GLU A 29 -19.42 1.23 -4.11
CA GLU A 29 -18.59 1.82 -5.18
C GLU A 29 -17.16 2.07 -4.70
N PHE A 30 -17.00 2.58 -3.48
CA PHE A 30 -15.69 2.77 -2.83
C PHE A 30 -14.87 1.47 -2.83
N THR A 31 -15.44 0.39 -2.31
CA THR A 31 -14.77 -0.91 -2.28
C THR A 31 -14.45 -1.45 -3.67
N ARG A 32 -15.33 -1.21 -4.66
CA ARG A 32 -15.08 -1.62 -6.04
C ARG A 32 -13.86 -0.90 -6.62
N GLU A 33 -13.70 0.39 -6.36
CA GLU A 33 -12.53 1.14 -6.80
C GLU A 33 -11.25 0.66 -6.11
N ILE A 34 -11.26 0.44 -4.79
CA ILE A 34 -10.10 -0.12 -4.08
C ILE A 34 -9.68 -1.49 -4.66
N LEU A 35 -10.64 -2.40 -4.85
CA LEU A 35 -10.35 -3.74 -5.40
C LEU A 35 -9.86 -3.68 -6.86
N LYS A 36 -10.35 -2.72 -7.66
CA LYS A 36 -9.86 -2.50 -9.03
C LYS A 36 -8.38 -2.13 -9.03
N TRP A 37 -7.96 -1.21 -8.16
CA TRP A 37 -6.55 -0.82 -8.05
C TRP A 37 -5.67 -1.95 -7.51
N ALA A 38 -6.15 -2.70 -6.52
CA ALA A 38 -5.44 -3.89 -6.03
C ALA A 38 -5.25 -4.94 -7.14
N LEU A 39 -6.29 -5.17 -7.96
CA LEU A 39 -6.21 -6.07 -9.11
C LEU A 39 -5.19 -5.60 -10.15
N LEU A 40 -5.19 -4.31 -10.49
CA LEU A 40 -4.21 -3.74 -11.43
C LEU A 40 -2.78 -3.87 -10.90
N CYS A 41 -2.57 -3.65 -9.59
CA CYS A 41 -1.27 -3.87 -8.95
C CYS A 41 -0.81 -5.33 -9.09
N ALA A 42 -1.70 -6.30 -8.84
CA ALA A 42 -1.37 -7.72 -8.95
C ALA A 42 -0.92 -8.16 -10.37
N PHE A 43 -1.35 -7.44 -11.40
CA PHE A 43 -0.92 -7.66 -12.79
C PHE A 43 0.31 -6.84 -13.22
N THR A 44 0.86 -6.02 -12.32
CA THR A 44 1.97 -5.11 -12.62
C THR A 44 3.19 -5.51 -11.81
N LEU A 45 4.23 -6.02 -12.47
CA LEU A 45 5.45 -6.52 -11.80
C LEU A 45 6.09 -5.47 -10.89
N ASP A 46 6.17 -4.22 -11.35
CA ASP A 46 6.75 -3.12 -10.57
C ASP A 46 5.93 -2.75 -9.32
N CYS A 47 4.68 -3.19 -9.23
CA CYS A 47 3.84 -2.98 -8.05
C CYS A 47 4.05 -4.09 -7.01
N ILE A 48 4.10 -5.35 -7.44
CA ILE A 48 4.28 -6.51 -6.56
C ILE A 48 5.75 -6.75 -6.14
N GLU A 49 6.68 -6.30 -6.99
CA GLU A 49 8.12 -6.53 -6.83
C GLU A 49 8.96 -5.31 -7.30
N PRO A 50 8.74 -4.11 -6.74
CA PRO A 50 9.40 -2.87 -7.19
C PRO A 50 10.94 -2.90 -7.11
N ARG A 51 11.51 -3.82 -6.32
CA ARG A 51 12.96 -3.90 -6.07
C ARG A 51 13.63 -5.14 -6.67
N LYS A 52 12.88 -5.99 -7.39
CA LYS A 52 13.39 -7.22 -8.01
C LYS A 52 14.19 -8.09 -7.04
N VAL A 53 13.62 -8.30 -5.85
CA VAL A 53 14.28 -9.02 -4.75
C VAL A 53 14.14 -10.53 -4.94
N PRO A 54 15.07 -11.34 -4.43
CA PRO A 54 14.96 -12.78 -4.53
C PRO A 54 13.62 -13.32 -4.01
N TRP A 55 13.11 -14.35 -4.68
CA TRP A 55 11.92 -15.07 -4.23
C TRP A 55 12.16 -15.78 -2.90
N ASP A 56 13.38 -16.25 -2.65
CA ASP A 56 13.72 -16.75 -1.33
C ASP A 56 13.95 -15.58 -0.38
N CYS A 57 13.38 -15.65 0.82
CA CYS A 57 13.56 -14.66 1.87
C CYS A 57 14.41 -15.31 2.97
N PRO A 58 15.75 -15.13 2.95
CA PRO A 58 16.62 -15.69 3.96
C PRO A 58 16.17 -15.28 5.36
N GLU A 59 16.29 -16.20 6.31
CA GLU A 59 15.89 -15.99 7.71
C GLU A 59 16.58 -14.74 8.32
N GLU A 60 17.83 -14.53 7.94
CA GLU A 60 18.66 -13.37 8.30
C GLU A 60 18.05 -12.04 7.86
N ILE A 61 17.37 -12.03 6.70
CA ILE A 61 16.67 -10.86 6.14
C ILE A 61 15.29 -10.72 6.78
N PHE A 62 14.56 -11.84 6.91
CA PHE A 62 13.22 -11.89 7.48
C PHE A 62 13.19 -11.34 8.92
N TYR A 63 14.18 -11.67 9.75
CA TYR A 63 14.31 -11.13 11.11
C TYR A 63 15.19 -9.88 11.21
N SER A 64 15.65 -9.33 10.08
CA SER A 64 16.39 -8.07 10.11
C SER A 64 15.42 -6.91 10.37
N ASN A 65 15.41 -6.38 11.59
CA ASN A 65 14.63 -5.20 11.97
C ASN A 65 15.10 -3.89 11.30
N ARG A 66 15.94 -3.96 10.26
CA ARG A 66 16.66 -2.79 9.72
C ARG A 66 16.33 -2.45 8.28
N VAL A 67 15.75 -3.36 7.49
CA VAL A 67 15.54 -3.10 6.06
C VAL A 67 14.25 -3.76 5.54
N TYR A 68 13.24 -2.94 5.27
CA TYR A 68 11.97 -3.35 4.67
C TYR A 68 12.09 -3.57 3.16
N GLY A 69 11.20 -4.40 2.61
CA GLY A 69 11.15 -4.65 1.16
C GLY A 69 12.44 -5.27 0.64
N LEU A 70 12.96 -6.27 1.36
CA LEU A 70 14.06 -7.13 0.91
C LEU A 70 13.60 -8.52 0.47
N CYS A 71 12.32 -8.83 0.68
CA CYS A 71 11.72 -10.10 0.32
C CYS A 71 10.56 -9.92 -0.63
N HIS A 72 10.32 -10.96 -1.43
CA HIS A 72 9.20 -11.06 -2.37
C HIS A 72 7.86 -10.78 -1.66
N ARG A 73 6.84 -10.40 -2.45
CA ARG A 73 5.48 -10.06 -1.97
C ARG A 73 5.41 -8.74 -1.20
N MET A 74 5.98 -7.68 -1.78
CA MET A 74 5.82 -6.31 -1.24
C MET A 74 4.39 -5.78 -1.38
N ASP A 75 3.53 -6.50 -2.11
CA ASP A 75 2.11 -6.23 -2.29
C ASP A 75 1.22 -6.67 -1.11
N GLN A 76 1.75 -7.33 -0.08
CA GLN A 76 0.95 -7.79 1.08
C GLN A 76 0.19 -6.65 1.78
N SER A 77 0.76 -5.44 1.75
CA SER A 77 0.19 -4.22 2.34
C SER A 77 -0.67 -3.41 1.37
N VAL A 78 -0.81 -3.82 0.10
CA VAL A 78 -1.39 -3.00 -0.98
C VAL A 78 -2.80 -2.50 -0.64
N LEU A 79 -3.62 -3.35 -0.04
CA LEU A 79 -5.00 -3.00 0.32
C LEU A 79 -5.03 -1.92 1.41
N SER A 80 -4.20 -2.04 2.43
CA SER A 80 -4.08 -1.05 3.50
C SER A 80 -3.54 0.28 2.98
N THR A 81 -2.55 0.25 2.07
CA THR A 81 -2.05 1.45 1.40
C THR A 81 -3.12 2.14 0.57
N LEU A 82 -3.87 1.38 -0.22
CA LEU A 82 -4.95 1.92 -1.06
C LEU A 82 -6.08 2.52 -0.22
N ILE A 83 -6.48 1.85 0.87
CA ILE A 83 -7.50 2.35 1.80
C ILE A 83 -7.01 3.63 2.46
N TYR A 84 -5.80 3.63 3.01
CA TYR A 84 -5.22 4.82 3.65
C TYR A 84 -5.19 6.01 2.69
N ASN A 85 -4.69 5.81 1.47
CA ASN A 85 -4.64 6.86 0.46
C ASN A 85 -6.02 7.38 0.07
N ALA A 86 -7.01 6.50 -0.05
CA ALA A 86 -8.36 6.90 -0.39
C ALA A 86 -9.04 7.69 0.74
N GLU A 87 -8.83 7.31 2.01
CA GLU A 87 -9.30 8.06 3.18
C GLU A 87 -8.66 9.45 3.24
N GLU A 88 -7.33 9.56 3.07
CA GLU A 88 -6.62 10.84 3.03
C GLU A 88 -7.12 11.74 1.89
N GLU A 89 -7.41 11.17 0.71
CA GLU A 89 -7.97 11.92 -0.42
C GLU A 89 -9.37 12.45 -0.09
N ILE A 90 -10.22 11.64 0.55
CA ILE A 90 -11.58 12.02 0.97
C ILE A 90 -11.52 13.11 2.04
N VAL A 91 -10.72 12.93 3.10
CA VAL A 91 -10.54 13.90 4.18
C VAL A 91 -9.95 15.20 3.64
N GLY A 92 -8.93 15.12 2.79
CA GLY A 92 -8.33 16.27 2.13
C GLY A 92 -9.30 17.04 1.23
N LYS A 93 -10.21 16.33 0.53
CA LYS A 93 -11.32 16.94 -0.22
C LYS A 93 -12.36 17.60 0.71
N GLY A 94 -12.65 16.99 1.85
CA GLY A 94 -13.54 17.54 2.88
C GLY A 94 -13.03 18.86 3.46
N LEU A 95 -11.77 18.88 3.92
CA LEU A 95 -11.10 20.07 4.44
C LEU A 95 -11.05 21.22 3.41
N LYS A 96 -10.74 20.92 2.14
CA LYS A 96 -10.77 21.92 1.06
C LYS A 96 -12.17 22.48 0.78
N LYS A 97 -13.22 21.75 1.13
CA LYS A 97 -14.61 22.19 1.00
C LYS A 97 -15.03 23.11 2.15
N GLU A 98 -14.56 22.81 3.37
CA GLU A 98 -14.79 23.65 4.56
C GLU A 98 -14.05 24.99 4.47
N ILE A 99 -12.82 25.02 3.95
CA ILE A 99 -12.03 26.26 3.79
C ILE A 99 -12.58 27.18 2.68
N LYS A 100 -13.44 26.66 1.80
CA LYS A 100 -14.05 27.42 0.69
C LYS A 100 -15.42 28.03 1.03
N ASN A 101 -15.89 27.87 2.26
CA ASN A 101 -17.09 28.53 2.80
C ASN A 101 -16.69 29.63 3.80
#